data_AF-A0A1T3P5A2-F1
#
_entry.id   AF-A0A1T3P5A2-F1
#
_cell.length_a   1.000
_cell.length_b   1.000
_cell.length_c   1.000
_cell.angle_alpha   90.00
_cell.angle_beta   90.00
_cell.angle_gamma   90.00
#
_symmetry.space_group_name_H-M   'P 1'
#
loop_
_entity.id
_entity.type
_entity.pdbx_description
1 polymer ?
#
loop_
_entity_poly.entity_id
_entity_poly.type
_entity_poly.pdbx_seq_one_letter_code
_entity_poly.pdbx_strand_id
1 'polypeptide(L)'
;MATNTRTHTGRRGTGNPAPLRTYWSTGRGGTTKIRWNTPGDHTRCTRQLRTYLGPRAAAYCARLHRDMTGVWPGDRRNIGRMPTRRR
;
A
#
# COMPACT_ATOMS: atom_id res chain seq x y z
N MET A 1 15.49 47.20 10.93
CA MET A 1 14.45 46.15 11.06
C MET A 1 14.92 44.94 10.27
N ALA A 2 15.43 43.89 10.92
CA ALA A 2 15.92 42.69 10.25
C ALA A 2 14.78 41.66 10.13
N THR A 3 14.34 41.37 8.90
CA THR A 3 13.32 40.36 8.62
C THR A 3 13.96 38.98 8.64
N ASN A 4 13.60 38.21 9.68
CA ASN A 4 14.05 36.85 9.90
C ASN A 4 13.33 35.89 8.92
N THR A 5 13.99 35.51 7.83
CA THR A 5 13.49 34.51 6.89
C THR A 5 13.60 33.11 7.50
N ARG A 6 12.48 32.61 8.04
CA ARG A 6 12.32 31.20 8.43
C ARG A 6 12.46 30.32 7.20
N THR A 7 13.67 29.79 6.97
CA THR A 7 13.91 28.64 6.09
C THR A 7 13.21 27.43 6.71
N HIS A 8 12.00 27.12 6.23
CA HIS A 8 11.43 25.80 6.42
C HIS A 8 12.34 24.81 5.70
N THR A 9 13.21 24.15 6.47
CA THR A 9 13.94 22.97 6.04
C THR A 9 12.90 21.87 5.78
N GLY A 10 12.38 21.87 4.55
CA GLY A 10 11.51 20.83 4.03
C GLY A 10 12.14 19.48 4.30
N ARG A 11 11.49 18.75 5.21
CA ARG A 11 11.85 17.43 5.71
C ARG A 11 12.49 16.56 4.64
N ARG A 12 13.75 16.20 4.86
CA ARG A 12 14.46 15.14 4.14
C ARG A 12 13.58 13.88 4.12
N GLY A 13 13.06 13.55 2.95
CA GLY A 13 12.39 12.28 2.68
C GLY A 13 13.36 11.29 2.05
N THR A 14 14.51 11.04 2.68
CA THR A 14 15.37 9.89 2.34
C THR A 14 14.67 8.62 2.79
N GLY A 15 13.78 8.17 1.92
CA GLY A 15 13.07 6.93 2.01
C GLY A 15 12.32 6.91 0.72
N ASN A 16 13.00 6.54 -0.36
CA ASN A 16 12.36 6.34 -1.64
C ASN A 16 11.86 4.90 -1.61
N PRO A 17 10.62 4.61 -1.16
CA PRO A 17 10.04 3.28 -1.26
C PRO A 17 9.72 2.94 -2.71
N ALA A 18 10.08 3.76 -3.72
CA ALA A 18 9.82 3.47 -5.12
C ALA A 18 10.22 2.04 -5.52
N PRO A 19 11.38 1.48 -5.12
CA PRO A 19 11.71 0.09 -5.44
C PRO A 19 10.76 -0.92 -4.79
N LEU A 20 10.40 -0.68 -3.51
CA LEU A 20 9.50 -1.54 -2.77
C LEU A 20 8.07 -1.47 -3.30
N ARG A 21 7.60 -0.25 -3.59
CA ARG A 21 6.28 0.04 -4.16
C ARG A 21 6.18 -0.60 -5.54
N THR A 22 7.15 -0.39 -6.42
CA THR A 22 7.21 -1.02 -7.75
C THR A 22 7.26 -2.54 -7.66
N TYR A 23 8.06 -3.12 -6.76
CA TYR A 23 8.13 -4.57 -6.59
C TYR A 23 6.81 -5.20 -6.16
N TRP A 24 6.09 -4.57 -5.22
CA TRP A 24 4.81 -5.05 -4.70
C TRP A 24 3.59 -4.60 -5.52
N SER A 25 3.72 -3.61 -6.40
CA SER A 25 2.66 -3.15 -7.29
C SER A 25 2.64 -3.95 -8.59
N THR A 26 3.57 -3.68 -9.51
CA THR A 26 3.66 -4.25 -10.85
C THR A 26 4.76 -5.31 -10.97
N GLY A 27 5.71 -5.33 -10.04
CA GLY A 27 6.80 -6.29 -9.99
C GLY A 27 6.35 -7.69 -9.55
N ARG A 28 7.32 -8.61 -9.46
CA ARG A 28 7.09 -10.02 -9.11
C ARG A 28 6.34 -10.21 -7.77
N GLY A 29 6.51 -9.30 -6.83
CA GLY A 29 5.76 -9.32 -5.57
C GLY A 29 4.26 -9.08 -5.79
N GLY A 30 3.91 -8.08 -6.58
CA GLY A 30 2.52 -7.75 -6.90
C GLY A 30 1.84 -8.80 -7.78
N THR A 31 2.50 -9.22 -8.86
CA THR A 31 1.91 -10.14 -9.85
C THR A 31 1.89 -11.59 -9.37
N THR A 32 2.96 -12.09 -8.76
CA THR A 32 3.06 -13.50 -8.37
C THR A 32 2.55 -13.76 -6.95
N LYS A 33 2.90 -12.90 -5.98
CA LYS A 33 2.57 -13.13 -4.56
C LYS A 33 1.21 -12.57 -4.17
N ILE A 34 0.91 -11.32 -4.55
CA ILE A 34 -0.33 -10.64 -4.16
C ILE A 34 -1.48 -11.01 -5.09
N ARG A 35 -1.24 -10.99 -6.42
CA ARG A 35 -2.24 -11.16 -7.47
C ARG A 35 -3.39 -10.16 -7.29
N TRP A 36 -3.13 -8.90 -7.63
CA TRP A 36 -4.13 -7.82 -7.55
C TRP A 36 -5.43 -8.18 -8.29
N ASN A 37 -6.54 -7.64 -7.81
CA ASN A 37 -7.88 -7.87 -8.39
C ASN A 37 -8.38 -9.31 -8.26
N THR A 38 -7.83 -10.07 -7.32
CA THR A 38 -8.31 -11.43 -7.02
C THR A 38 -8.71 -11.54 -5.54
N PRO A 39 -9.60 -12.49 -5.18
CA PRO A 39 -10.09 -12.62 -3.82
C PRO A 39 -8.96 -12.69 -2.78
N GLY A 40 -9.00 -11.78 -1.81
CA GLY A 40 -8.06 -11.74 -0.68
C GLY A 40 -6.66 -11.19 -0.99
N ASP A 41 -6.49 -10.45 -2.09
CA ASP A 41 -5.24 -9.79 -2.45
C ASP A 41 -4.70 -8.84 -1.36
N HIS A 42 -5.56 -8.01 -0.76
CA HIS A 42 -5.18 -7.13 0.34
C HIS A 42 -4.70 -7.91 1.56
N THR A 43 -5.35 -9.03 1.88
CA THR A 43 -4.94 -9.93 2.98
C THR A 43 -3.59 -10.58 2.68
N ARG A 44 -3.36 -11.05 1.45
CA ARG A 44 -2.06 -11.61 1.03
C ARG A 44 -0.95 -10.56 1.13
N CYS A 45 -1.20 -9.34 0.64
CA CYS A 45 -0.27 -8.21 0.79
C CYS A 45 0.04 -7.96 2.26
N THR A 46 -0.99 -7.79 3.09
CA THR A 46 -0.82 -7.46 4.51
C THR A 46 -0.05 -8.57 5.24
N ARG A 47 -0.33 -9.85 4.97
CA ARG A 47 0.39 -10.98 5.57
C ARG A 47 1.88 -10.98 5.21
N GLN A 48 2.21 -10.73 3.95
CA GLN A 48 3.60 -10.76 3.48
C GLN A 48 4.38 -9.52 3.95
N LEU A 49 3.75 -8.36 3.98
CA LEU A 49 4.39 -7.10 4.35
C LEU A 49 4.38 -6.84 5.85
N ARG A 50 3.56 -7.55 6.63
CA ARG A 50 3.55 -7.47 8.10
C ARG A 50 4.93 -7.74 8.71
N THR A 51 5.71 -8.65 8.14
CA THR A 51 7.07 -8.93 8.61
C THR A 51 8.03 -7.75 8.44
N TYR A 52 7.84 -6.92 7.41
CA TYR A 52 8.74 -5.81 7.09
C TYR A 52 8.25 -4.46 7.62
N LEU A 53 6.93 -4.25 7.59
CA LEU A 53 6.30 -2.99 7.93
C LEU A 53 5.61 -3.06 9.31
N GLY A 54 5.28 -4.23 9.81
CA GLY A 54 4.49 -4.37 11.04
C GLY A 54 3.04 -3.93 10.83
N PRO A 55 2.37 -3.35 11.85
CA PRO A 55 0.96 -2.97 11.80
C PRO A 55 0.60 -1.99 10.66
N ARG A 56 1.53 -1.10 10.28
CA ARG A 56 1.37 -0.14 9.17
C ARG A 56 1.28 -0.81 7.78
N ALA A 57 1.56 -2.10 7.66
CA ALA A 57 1.39 -2.86 6.41
C ALA A 57 -0.04 -2.76 5.86
N ALA A 58 -1.06 -2.76 6.74
CA ALA A 58 -2.46 -2.74 6.30
C ALA A 58 -2.81 -1.46 5.54
N ALA A 59 -2.41 -0.29 6.07
CA ALA A 59 -2.63 1.00 5.44
C ALA A 59 -1.79 1.16 4.16
N TYR A 60 -0.55 0.66 4.15
CA TYR A 60 0.31 0.66 2.98
C TYR A 60 -0.27 -0.19 1.84
N CYS A 61 -0.69 -1.42 2.14
CA CYS A 61 -1.33 -2.33 1.20
C CYS A 61 -2.67 -1.79 0.68
N ALA A 62 -3.42 -1.04 1.47
CA ALA A 62 -4.67 -0.42 1.02
C ALA A 62 -4.42 0.64 -0.07
N ARG A 63 -3.37 1.46 0.09
CA ARG A 63 -2.97 2.44 -0.94
C ARG A 63 -2.51 1.74 -2.22
N LEU A 64 -1.63 0.74 -2.08
CA LEU A 64 -1.19 -0.08 -3.21
C LEU A 64 -2.36 -0.76 -3.95
N HIS A 65 -3.34 -1.30 -3.22
CA HIS A 65 -4.53 -1.89 -3.81
C HIS A 65 -5.29 -0.88 -4.67
N ARG A 66 -5.51 0.33 -4.14
CA ARG A 66 -6.17 1.41 -4.89
C ARG A 66 -5.35 1.84 -6.10
N ASP A 67 -4.04 1.96 -5.97
CA ASP A 67 -3.16 2.34 -7.08
C ASP A 67 -3.20 1.32 -8.22
N MET A 68 -3.37 0.02 -7.90
CA MET A 68 -3.36 -1.07 -8.89
C MET A 68 -4.72 -1.45 -9.45
N THR A 69 -5.77 -1.38 -8.62
CA THR A 69 -7.13 -1.84 -8.99
C THR A 69 -8.10 -0.67 -9.24
N GLY A 70 -7.71 0.56 -8.88
CA GLY A 70 -8.56 1.75 -8.93
C GLY A 70 -9.58 1.83 -7.78
N VAL A 71 -9.77 0.77 -6.99
CA VAL A 71 -10.74 0.70 -5.90
C VAL A 71 -10.09 0.39 -4.57
N TRP A 72 -10.74 0.77 -3.47
CA TRP A 72 -10.27 0.39 -2.14
C TRP A 72 -10.63 -1.08 -1.85
N PRO A 73 -9.83 -1.79 -1.03
CA PRO A 73 -10.04 -3.22 -0.78
C PRO A 73 -11.39 -3.53 -0.11
N GLY A 74 -11.94 -2.59 0.67
CA GLY A 74 -13.25 -2.71 1.30
C GLY A 74 -14.43 -2.20 0.46
N ASP A 75 -14.17 -1.64 -0.73
CA ASP A 75 -15.21 -1.10 -1.61
C ASP A 75 -16.10 -2.23 -2.16
N ARG A 76 -17.40 -1.96 -2.33
CA ARG A 76 -18.34 -2.91 -2.95
C ARG A 76 -17.99 -3.23 -4.40
N ARG A 77 -17.29 -2.31 -5.08
CA ARG A 77 -16.81 -2.47 -6.46
C ARG A 77 -15.58 -3.40 -6.57
N ASN A 78 -14.96 -3.75 -5.45
CA ASN A 78 -13.82 -4.66 -5.47
C ASN A 78 -14.27 -6.10 -5.70
N ILE A 79 -13.99 -6.65 -6.89
CA ILE A 79 -14.26 -8.06 -7.22
C ILE A 79 -13.43 -9.03 -6.37
N GLY A 80 -12.27 -8.57 -5.88
CA GLY A 80 -11.40 -9.30 -4.96
C GLY A 80 -11.82 -9.19 -3.50
N ARG A 81 -12.94 -8.52 -3.20
CA ARG A 81 -13.48 -8.44 -1.84
C ARG A 81 -13.90 -9.84 -1.42
N MET A 82 -13.11 -10.47 -0.56
CA MET A 82 -13.54 -11.67 0.11
C MET A 82 -14.80 -11.32 0.92
N PRO A 83 -15.96 -11.97 0.66
CA PRO A 83 -17.11 -11.77 1.52
C PRO A 83 -16.67 -12.23 2.91
N THR A 84 -16.80 -11.35 3.89
CA THR A 84 -16.67 -11.70 5.29
C THR A 84 -17.57 -12.91 5.50
N ARG A 85 -17.00 -14.11 5.68
CA ARG A 85 -17.78 -15.23 6.22
C ARG A 85 -18.40 -14.67 7.49
N ARG A 86 -19.72 -14.48 7.49
CA ARG A 86 -20.49 -14.27 8.71
C ARG A 86 -20.10 -15.47 9.59
N ARG A 87 -19.26 -15.21 10.57
CA ARG A 87 -19.01 -16.15 11.66
C ARG A 87 -20.17 -16.03 12.62
#